data_AF-A0A1L9GT69-F1
#
_entry.id   AF-A0A1L9GT69-F1
#
_cell.length_a   1.000
_cell.length_b   1.000
_cell.length_c   1.000
_cell.angle_alpha   90.00
_cell.angle_beta   90.00
_cell.angle_gamma   90.00
#
_symmetry.space_group_name_H-M   'P 1'
#
loop_
_entity.id
_entity.type
_entity.pdbx_description
1 polymer ?
#
loop_
_entity_poly.entity_id
_entity_poly.type
_entity_poly.pdbx_seq_one_letter_code
_entity_poly.pdbx_strand_id
1 'polypeptide(L)'
;MGTLVHLFSPSYLFNQNPGPFTSNIAFIFLGTSIVLILIALIIGFVVKKGDIFAKKASAKYSSLAWTMGLIGIILYTIRQINTFYLSAPILILIWGVIVIFWLILVLNYRIRVVPKRRETVSRESSKRSYLG
;
A
#
# COMPACT_ATOMS: atom_id res chain seq x y z
N MET A 1 -20.77 -22.86 -2.28
CA MET A 1 -20.86 -21.74 -1.32
C MET A 1 -20.47 -22.27 0.05
N GLY A 2 -19.29 -21.93 0.58
CA GLY A 2 -18.83 -22.47 1.88
C GLY A 2 -17.37 -22.21 2.26
N THR A 3 -16.53 -21.77 1.33
CA THR A 3 -15.08 -21.56 1.59
C THR A 3 -14.78 -20.23 2.30
N LEU A 4 -15.62 -19.21 2.16
CA LEU A 4 -15.38 -17.89 2.75
C LEU A 4 -15.52 -17.89 4.29
N VAL A 5 -16.39 -18.74 4.83
CA VAL A 5 -16.70 -18.78 6.28
C VAL A 5 -15.51 -19.31 7.10
N HIS A 6 -14.64 -20.12 6.50
CA HIS A 6 -13.47 -20.68 7.18
C HIS A 6 -12.20 -19.82 7.06
N LEU A 7 -12.16 -18.80 6.19
CA LEU A 7 -10.97 -17.95 5.99
C LEU A 7 -10.65 -17.07 7.21
N PHE A 8 -11.67 -16.68 7.99
CA PHE A 8 -11.51 -15.90 9.21
C PHE A 8 -11.58 -16.75 10.48
N SER A 9 -11.63 -18.08 10.35
CA SER A 9 -11.60 -18.94 11.52
C SER A 9 -10.21 -18.85 12.19
N PRO A 10 -10.13 -18.69 13.52
CA PRO A 10 -8.85 -18.65 14.22
C PRO A 10 -7.99 -19.89 13.91
N SER A 11 -8.61 -21.07 13.79
CA SER A 11 -7.93 -22.32 13.44
C SER A 11 -7.25 -22.27 12.06
N TYR A 12 -7.83 -21.57 11.08
CA TYR A 12 -7.20 -21.37 9.78
C TYR A 12 -6.14 -20.25 9.81
N LEU A 13 -6.40 -19.16 10.53
CA LEU A 13 -5.47 -18.01 10.61
C LEU A 13 -4.15 -18.35 11.29
N PHE A 14 -4.21 -19.17 12.34
CA PHE A 14 -3.04 -19.65 13.08
C PHE A 14 -2.55 -21.02 12.59
N ASN A 15 -3.05 -21.49 11.44
CA ASN A 15 -2.50 -22.70 10.83
C ASN A 15 -1.07 -22.43 10.36
N GLN A 16 -0.12 -23.15 10.94
CA GLN A 16 1.32 -23.08 10.64
C GLN A 16 1.68 -23.82 9.35
N ASN A 17 0.77 -24.60 8.78
CA ASN A 17 1.03 -25.30 7.52
C ASN A 17 -0.26 -25.41 6.72
N PRO A 18 -0.76 -24.28 6.17
CA PRO A 18 -1.97 -24.27 5.37
C PRO A 18 -1.76 -24.87 3.97
N GLY A 19 -0.52 -25.23 3.60
CA GLY A 19 -0.16 -25.65 2.26
C GLY A 19 -0.06 -24.47 1.28
N PRO A 20 0.37 -24.75 0.03
CA PRO A 20 0.44 -23.75 -1.03
C PRO A 20 -0.95 -23.21 -1.37
N PHE A 21 -0.99 -22.02 -1.99
CA PHE A 21 -2.26 -21.47 -2.44
C PHE A 21 -2.79 -22.27 -3.64
N THR A 22 -3.81 -23.10 -3.42
CA THR A 22 -4.43 -23.94 -4.47
C THR A 22 -5.72 -23.35 -5.04
N SER A 23 -6.18 -22.19 -4.55
CA SER A 23 -7.46 -21.59 -4.92
C SER A 23 -7.30 -20.30 -5.73
N ASN A 24 -8.36 -19.87 -6.40
CA ASN A 24 -8.42 -18.60 -7.15
C ASN A 24 -8.01 -17.36 -6.33
N ILE A 25 -8.03 -17.46 -5.00
CA ILE A 25 -7.59 -16.41 -4.07
C ILE A 25 -6.09 -16.10 -4.26
N ALA A 26 -5.27 -17.09 -4.64
CA ALA A 26 -3.85 -16.91 -4.94
C ALA A 26 -3.64 -15.88 -6.05
N PHE A 27 -4.36 -16.06 -7.16
CA PHE A 27 -4.26 -15.22 -8.34
C PHE A 27 -4.81 -13.82 -8.08
N ILE A 28 -5.87 -13.70 -7.28
CA ILE A 28 -6.41 -12.41 -6.86
C ILE A 28 -5.39 -11.66 -6.00
N PHE A 29 -4.75 -12.33 -5.03
CA PHE A 29 -3.76 -11.71 -4.15
C PHE A 29 -2.50 -11.28 -4.92
N LEU A 30 -1.96 -12.17 -5.77
CA LEU A 30 -0.81 -11.88 -6.63
C LEU A 30 -1.15 -10.76 -7.62
N GLY A 31 -2.31 -10.84 -8.26
CA GLY A 31 -2.80 -9.82 -9.19
C GLY A 31 -2.95 -8.45 -8.51
N THR A 32 -3.50 -8.40 -7.29
CA THR A 32 -3.59 -7.16 -6.51
C THR A 32 -2.20 -6.59 -6.20
N SER A 33 -1.24 -7.44 -5.84
CA SER A 33 0.14 -7.01 -5.57
C SER A 33 0.82 -6.45 -6.82
N ILE A 34 0.64 -7.08 -7.97
CA ILE A 34 1.15 -6.60 -9.26
C ILE A 34 0.49 -5.27 -9.65
N VAL A 35 -0.83 -5.17 -9.51
CA VAL A 35 -1.58 -3.93 -9.80
C VAL A 35 -1.08 -2.79 -8.92
N LEU A 36 -0.80 -3.02 -7.63
CA LEU A 36 -0.20 -2.01 -6.75
C LEU A 36 1.17 -1.53 -7.28
N ILE A 37 2.04 -2.43 -7.74
CA ILE A 37 3.34 -2.05 -8.32
C ILE A 37 3.14 -1.24 -9.61
N LEU A 38 2.22 -1.64 -10.48
CA LEU A 38 1.89 -0.89 -11.70
C LEU A 38 1.38 0.52 -11.39
N ILE A 39 0.49 0.66 -10.40
CA ILE A 39 0.02 1.96 -9.91
C ILE A 39 1.21 2.80 -9.40
N ALA A 40 2.13 2.19 -8.66
CA ALA A 40 3.33 2.87 -8.14
C ALA A 40 4.19 3.46 -9.27
N LEU A 41 4.38 2.69 -10.35
CA LEU A 41 5.10 3.10 -11.55
C LEU A 41 4.37 4.23 -12.29
N ILE A 42 3.07 4.06 -12.57
CA ILE A 42 2.27 5.07 -13.28
C ILE A 42 2.28 6.39 -12.52
N ILE A 43 2.09 6.37 -11.20
CA ILE A 43 2.16 7.58 -10.36
C ILE A 43 3.55 8.24 -10.47
N GLY A 44 4.62 7.45 -10.53
CA GLY A 44 5.98 7.97 -10.75
C GLY A 44 6.15 8.69 -12.09
N PHE A 45 5.53 8.19 -13.16
CA PHE A 45 5.60 8.78 -14.51
C PHE A 45 4.67 9.97 -14.73
N VAL A 46 3.47 9.95 -14.16
CA VAL A 46 2.42 10.97 -14.40
C VAL A 46 2.69 12.29 -13.67
N VAL A 47 3.53 12.27 -12.63
CA VAL A 47 3.90 13.48 -11.88
C VAL A 47 4.69 14.44 -12.76
N LYS A 48 4.01 15.48 -13.24
CA LYS A 48 4.63 16.58 -13.99
C LYS A 48 5.67 17.30 -13.13
N LYS A 49 6.83 17.60 -13.72
CA LYS A 49 8.03 18.18 -13.07
C LYS A 49 7.81 19.53 -12.35
N GLY A 50 6.66 20.19 -12.52
CA GLY A 50 6.43 21.56 -12.02
C GLY A 50 5.73 21.71 -10.66
N ASP A 51 4.97 20.70 -10.19
CA ASP A 51 4.24 20.83 -8.92
C ASP A 51 4.97 20.07 -7.79
N ILE A 52 5.72 20.82 -6.98
CA ILE A 52 6.51 20.29 -5.86
C ILE A 52 5.60 19.59 -4.83
N PHE A 53 4.38 20.07 -4.63
CA PHE A 53 3.44 19.49 -3.67
C PHE A 53 2.83 18.20 -4.21
N ALA A 54 2.42 18.18 -5.47
CA ALA A 54 1.95 16.98 -6.14
C ALA A 54 3.06 15.92 -6.23
N LYS A 55 4.30 16.32 -6.48
CA LYS A 55 5.47 15.44 -6.49
C LYS A 55 5.71 14.79 -5.14
N LYS A 56 5.65 15.56 -4.05
CA LYS A 56 5.86 15.05 -2.69
C LYS A 56 4.74 14.12 -2.23
N ALA A 57 3.49 14.42 -2.59
CA ALA A 57 2.35 13.54 -2.29
C ALA A 57 2.44 12.23 -3.10
N SER A 58 2.70 12.34 -4.40
CA SER A 58 2.78 11.20 -5.31
C SER A 58 3.97 10.28 -5.01
N ALA A 59 5.10 10.83 -4.57
CA ALA A 59 6.22 10.04 -4.08
C ALA A 59 5.84 9.17 -2.87
N LYS A 60 4.98 9.67 -1.96
CA LYS A 60 4.48 8.86 -0.83
C LYS A 60 3.55 7.75 -1.29
N TYR A 61 2.64 8.03 -2.23
CA TYR A 61 1.77 7.00 -2.82
C TYR A 61 2.58 5.94 -3.58
N SER A 62 3.56 6.36 -4.38
CA SER A 62 4.44 5.45 -5.11
C SER A 62 5.26 4.58 -4.15
N SER A 63 5.85 5.16 -3.11
CA SER A 63 6.59 4.41 -2.09
C SER A 63 5.71 3.40 -1.33
N LEU A 64 4.48 3.78 -0.95
CA LEU A 64 3.51 2.86 -0.35
C LEU A 64 3.19 1.71 -1.31
N ALA A 65 2.82 2.03 -2.54
CA ALA A 65 2.39 1.03 -3.51
C ALA A 65 3.54 0.08 -3.90
N TRP A 66 4.78 0.57 -3.99
CA TRP A 66 5.99 -0.23 -4.18
C TRP A 66 6.27 -1.16 -3.00
N THR A 67 6.35 -0.62 -1.78
CA THR A 67 6.67 -1.40 -0.59
C THR A 67 5.61 -2.47 -0.33
N MET A 68 4.34 -2.11 -0.43
CA MET A 68 3.25 -3.04 -0.19
C MET A 68 3.15 -4.09 -1.29
N GLY A 69 3.27 -3.71 -2.57
CA GLY A 69 3.29 -4.67 -3.66
C GLY A 69 4.44 -5.67 -3.57
N LEU A 70 5.64 -5.21 -3.19
CA LEU A 70 6.81 -6.07 -3.02
C LEU A 70 6.65 -7.01 -1.81
N ILE A 71 6.19 -6.51 -0.66
CA ILE A 71 5.89 -7.34 0.51
C ILE A 71 4.80 -8.37 0.18
N GLY A 72 3.78 -7.98 -0.60
CA GLY A 72 2.74 -8.90 -1.06
C GLY A 72 3.30 -10.07 -1.88
N ILE A 73 4.20 -9.80 -2.83
CA ILE A 73 4.86 -10.86 -3.61
C ILE A 73 5.75 -11.75 -2.73
N ILE A 74 6.46 -11.16 -1.76
CA ILE A 74 7.28 -11.92 -0.81
C ILE A 74 6.39 -12.86 0.02
N LEU A 75 5.30 -12.36 0.59
CA LEU A 75 4.35 -13.17 1.36
C LEU A 75 3.73 -14.29 0.52
N TYR A 76 3.41 -14.00 -0.74
CA TYR A 76 2.95 -15.02 -1.68
C TYR A 76 3.99 -16.13 -1.87
N THR A 77 5.24 -15.75 -2.13
CA THR A 77 6.35 -16.68 -2.37
C THR A 77 6.63 -17.54 -1.15
N ILE A 78 6.69 -16.94 0.04
CA ILE A 78 6.88 -17.63 1.31
C ILE A 78 5.79 -18.68 1.54
N ARG A 79 4.53 -18.33 1.25
CA ARG A 79 3.42 -19.27 1.37
C ARG A 79 3.50 -20.40 0.35
N GLN A 80 4.02 -20.14 -0.84
CA GLN A 80 4.25 -21.17 -1.86
C GLN A 80 5.36 -22.14 -1.48
N ILE A 81 6.43 -21.65 -0.84
CA ILE A 81 7.52 -22.48 -0.28
C ILE A 81 7.07 -23.16 1.02
N ASN A 82 5.91 -22.77 1.56
CA ASN A 82 5.27 -23.36 2.73
C ASN A 82 6.18 -23.40 3.97
N THR A 83 6.84 -22.27 4.25
CA THR A 83 7.70 -22.13 5.42
C THR A 83 6.85 -22.05 6.69
N PHE A 84 6.92 -23.06 7.57
CA PHE A 84 6.13 -23.22 8.80
C PHE A 84 5.52 -21.93 9.39
N TYR A 85 6.32 -21.06 10.01
CA TYR A 85 5.74 -19.91 10.71
C TYR A 85 5.37 -18.74 9.79
N LEU A 86 6.06 -18.58 8.65
CA LEU A 86 5.88 -17.43 7.78
C LEU A 86 4.82 -17.65 6.68
N SER A 87 4.31 -18.88 6.51
CA SER A 87 3.20 -19.19 5.59
C SER A 87 1.83 -18.97 6.22
N ALA A 88 1.77 -18.63 7.51
CA ALA A 88 0.54 -18.47 8.26
C ALA A 88 -0.39 -17.41 7.64
N PRO A 89 -1.70 -17.72 7.43
CA PRO A 89 -2.62 -16.79 6.77
C PRO A 89 -2.82 -15.47 7.53
N ILE A 90 -2.56 -15.46 8.85
CA ILE A 90 -2.62 -14.25 9.67
C ILE A 90 -1.67 -13.15 9.19
N LEU A 91 -0.50 -13.50 8.63
CA LEU A 91 0.46 -12.51 8.13
C LEU A 91 -0.10 -11.74 6.93
N ILE A 92 -0.91 -12.39 6.10
CA ILE A 92 -1.59 -11.75 4.96
C ILE A 92 -2.68 -10.79 5.47
N LEU A 93 -3.42 -11.16 6.52
CA LEU A 93 -4.38 -10.25 7.14
C LEU A 93 -3.69 -9.05 7.77
N ILE A 94 -2.62 -9.26 8.54
CA ILE A 94 -1.83 -8.18 9.14
C ILE A 94 -1.31 -7.25 8.06
N TRP A 95 -0.76 -7.79 6.97
CA TRP A 95 -0.33 -7.00 5.81
C TRP A 95 -1.49 -6.18 5.23
N GLY A 96 -2.67 -6.79 5.02
CA GLY A 96 -3.85 -6.08 4.51
C GLY A 96 -4.30 -4.93 5.42
N VAL A 97 -4.29 -5.13 6.74
CA VAL A 97 -4.59 -4.08 7.72
C VAL A 97 -3.56 -2.95 7.66
N ILE A 98 -2.27 -3.29 7.56
CA ILE A 98 -1.19 -2.31 7.42
C ILE A 98 -1.36 -1.49 6.14
N VAL A 99 -1.68 -2.13 5.01
CA VAL A 99 -1.93 -1.46 3.72
C VAL A 99 -3.07 -0.44 3.87
N ILE A 100 -4.19 -0.84 4.46
CA ILE A 100 -5.35 0.04 4.66
C ILE A 100 -4.99 1.21 5.57
N PHE A 101 -4.34 0.95 6.71
CA PHE A 101 -3.92 1.97 7.65
C PHE A 101 -2.98 3.00 7.00
N TRP A 102 -1.97 2.53 6.26
CA TRP A 102 -1.05 3.40 5.51
C TRP A 102 -1.76 4.17 4.41
N LEU A 103 -2.68 3.55 3.69
CA LEU A 103 -3.46 4.22 2.64
C LEU A 103 -4.26 5.39 3.21
N ILE A 104 -4.88 5.21 4.38
CA ILE A 104 -5.59 6.28 5.10
C ILE A 104 -4.64 7.42 5.46
N LEU A 105 -3.43 7.12 5.97
CA LEU A 105 -2.44 8.14 6.30
C LEU A 105 -2.00 8.95 5.07
N VAL A 106 -1.76 8.29 3.94
CA VAL A 106 -1.35 8.98 2.70
C VAL A 106 -2.52 9.79 2.12
N LEU A 107 -3.75 9.28 2.18
CA LEU A 107 -4.95 10.01 1.77
C LEU A 107 -5.19 11.26 2.63
N ASN A 108 -5.08 11.12 3.95
CA ASN A 108 -5.20 12.24 4.88
C ASN A 108 -4.09 13.28 4.65
N TYR A 109 -2.86 12.84 4.32
CA TYR A 109 -1.78 13.75 3.94
C TYR A 109 -2.13 14.56 2.67
N ARG A 110 -2.70 13.93 1.64
CA ARG A 110 -3.11 14.61 0.41
C ARG A 110 -4.23 15.62 0.64
N ILE A 111 -5.27 15.25 1.39
CA ILE A 111 -6.46 16.09 1.56
C ILE A 111 -6.23 17.19 2.61
N ARG A 112 -5.45 16.92 3.67
CA ARG A 112 -5.36 17.82 4.83
C ARG A 112 -4.04 18.58 4.92
N VAL A 113 -2.93 17.96 4.53
CA VAL A 113 -1.57 18.55 4.70
C VAL A 113 -1.13 19.33 3.47
N VAL A 114 -1.44 18.83 2.26
CA VAL A 114 -1.09 19.51 1.00
C VAL A 114 -1.76 20.89 0.87
N PRO A 115 -3.09 21.07 1.06
CA PRO A 115 -3.69 22.40 0.91
C PRO A 115 -3.19 23.39 1.97
N LYS A 116 -3.06 22.95 3.24
CA LYS A 116 -2.51 23.79 4.31
C LYS A 116 -1.08 24.26 4.01
N ARG A 117 -0.21 23.39 3.47
CA ARG A 117 1.15 23.77 3.09
C ARG A 117 1.18 24.72 1.90
N ARG A 118 0.22 24.61 0.98
CA ARG A 118 0.10 25.51 -0.17
C ARG A 118 -0.25 26.94 0.26
N GLU A 119 -1.16 27.09 1.23
CA GLU A 119 -1.53 28.40 1.80
C GLU A 119 -0.39 29.05 2.58
N THR A 120 0.42 28.28 3.31
CA THR A 120 1.58 28.84 4.03
C THR A 120 2.65 29.36 3.07
N VAL A 121 2.93 28.63 1.98
CA VAL A 121 3.94 29.06 1.00
C VAL A 121 3.48 30.28 0.21
N SER A 122 2.19 30.41 -0.12
CA SER A 122 1.68 31.62 -0.77
C SER A 122 1.74 32.85 0.15
N ARG A 123 1.48 32.67 1.46
CA ARG A 123 1.59 33.77 2.43
C ARG A 123 3.04 34.23 2.64
N GLU A 124 4.00 33.32 2.62
CA GLU A 124 5.42 33.66 2.72
C GLU A 124 5.97 34.34 1.46
N SER A 125 5.54 33.91 0.26
CA SER A 125 5.94 34.58 -0.98
C SER A 125 5.39 36.00 -1.06
N SER A 126 4.16 36.23 -0.62
CA SER A 126 3.59 37.58 -0.54
C SER A 126 4.38 38.45 0.43
N LYS A 127 4.72 37.97 1.63
CA LYS A 127 5.50 38.75 2.61
C LYS A 127 6.88 39.17 2.10
N ARG A 128 7.57 38.31 1.33
CA ARG A 128 8.86 38.67 0.72
C ARG A 128 8.74 39.74 -0.36
N SER A 129 7.65 39.76 -1.12
CA SER A 129 7.41 40.77 -2.16
C SER A 129 7.12 42.17 -1.61
N TYR A 130 6.79 42.30 -0.32
CA TYR A 130 6.58 43.59 0.34
C TYR A 130 7.81 44.10 1.12
N LEU A 131 8.88 43.29 1.20
CA LEU A 131 10.09 43.59 1.98
C LEU A 131 11.35 43.73 1.10
N GLY A 132 11.21 43.66 -0.23
CA GLY A 132 12.27 43.94 -1.20
C GLY A 132 11.84 45.07 -2.12
#